data_AF-A0A833ALV6-F1
#
_entry.id   AF-A0A833ALV6-F1
#
_cell.length_a   1.000
_cell.length_b   1.000
_cell.length_c   1.000
_cell.angle_alpha   90.00
_cell.angle_beta   90.00
_cell.angle_gamma   90.00
#
_symmetry.space_group_name_H-M   'P 1'
#
loop_
_entity.id
_entity.type
_entity.pdbx_description
1 polymer ?
#
loop_
_entity_poly.entity_id
_entity_poly.type
_entity_poly.pdbx_seq_one_letter_code
_entity_poly.pdbx_strand_id
1 'polypeptide(L)'
;MQLLDLAIRYRKSGKTLISLFPEHGAFTALVVLGKKESENVMGIREQLSPSTRDLIGSTNQLQDGKWLWIRVLDPSQVEDVKQLLQAKRKPMARSTGA
;
A
#
# COMPACT_ATOMS: atom_id res chain seq x y z
N MET A 1 8.25 23.90 -3.75
CA MET A 1 8.94 22.72 -4.28
C MET A 1 8.05 21.51 -4.01
N GLN A 2 7.23 21.12 -4.97
CA GLN A 2 6.18 20.11 -4.77
C GLN A 2 6.83 18.74 -4.56
N LEU A 3 6.50 18.05 -3.47
CA LEU A 3 6.91 16.68 -3.13
C LEU A 3 6.62 15.63 -4.23
N LEU A 4 5.91 16.00 -5.28
CA LEU A 4 5.44 15.09 -6.35
C LEU A 4 6.56 14.64 -7.29
N ASP A 5 7.64 15.41 -7.44
CA ASP A 5 8.74 15.07 -8.37
C ASP A 5 9.69 13.98 -7.83
N LEU A 6 9.64 13.69 -6.52
CA LEU A 6 10.47 12.66 -5.87
C LEU A 6 9.76 11.31 -5.70
N ALA A 7 8.51 11.21 -6.15
CA ALA A 7 7.69 10.01 -5.97
C ALA A 7 8.16 8.86 -6.87
N ILE A 8 8.69 7.79 -6.26
CA ILE A 8 9.00 6.55 -6.97
C ILE A 8 7.71 5.74 -7.06
N ARG A 9 7.15 5.61 -8.27
CA ARG A 9 5.86 4.96 -8.50
C ARG A 9 6.02 3.61 -9.18
N TYR A 10 5.58 2.56 -8.49
CA TYR A 10 5.48 1.23 -9.07
C TYR A 10 4.08 1.02 -9.63
N ARG A 11 4.00 0.53 -10.87
CA ARG A 11 2.74 0.29 -11.58
C ARG A 11 2.68 -1.16 -12.04
N LYS A 12 1.46 -1.70 -12.11
CA LYS A 12 1.17 -3.02 -12.70
C LYS A 12 -0.08 -2.91 -13.57
N SER A 13 -0.04 -3.45 -14.79
CA SER A 13 -1.18 -3.44 -15.72
C SER A 13 -1.83 -2.05 -15.85
N GLY A 14 -1.02 -1.02 -16.08
CA GLY A 14 -1.48 0.37 -16.26
C GLY A 14 -1.94 1.10 -14.99
N LYS A 15 -2.05 0.43 -13.82
CA LYS A 15 -2.50 1.05 -12.55
C LYS A 15 -1.37 1.16 -11.54
N THR A 16 -1.37 2.22 -10.73
CA THR A 16 -0.42 2.39 -9.61
C THR A 16 -0.62 1.28 -8.58
N LEU A 17 0.47 0.61 -8.22
CA LEU A 17 0.51 -0.37 -7.14
C LEU A 17 0.82 0.33 -5.81
N ILE A 18 1.85 1.18 -5.81
CA ILE A 18 2.33 1.95 -4.66
C ILE A 18 3.12 3.16 -5.14
N SER A 19 3.08 4.26 -4.37
CA SER A 19 4.00 5.39 -4.53
C SER A 19 4.87 5.51 -3.29
N LEU A 20 6.17 5.66 -3.46
CA LEU A 20 7.13 5.82 -2.36
C LEU A 20 7.73 7.22 -2.40
N PHE A 21 7.80 7.86 -1.26
CA PHE A 21 8.36 9.19 -1.07
C PHE A 21 9.56 9.08 -0.12
N PRO A 22 10.79 9.24 -0.62
CA PRO A 22 11.98 9.22 0.23
C PRO A 22 11.95 10.35 1.25
N GLU A 23 12.42 10.06 2.47
CA GLU A 23 12.57 11.03 3.55
C GLU A 23 13.90 10.82 4.26
N HIS A 24 14.34 11.78 5.06
CA HIS A 24 15.55 11.59 5.88
C HIS A 24 15.31 10.53 6.96
N GLY A 25 16.00 9.39 6.85
CA GLY A 25 15.89 8.27 7.80
C GLY A 25 14.56 7.48 7.72
N ALA A 26 13.76 7.70 6.67
CA ALA A 26 12.45 7.07 6.51
C ALA A 26 12.01 7.06 5.03
N PHE A 27 10.84 6.49 4.77
CA PHE A 27 10.09 6.80 3.55
C PHE A 27 8.60 6.69 3.84
N THR A 28 7.79 7.41 3.07
CA THR A 28 6.33 7.25 3.11
C THR A 28 5.86 6.41 1.93
N ALA A 29 5.09 5.37 2.22
CA ALA A 29 4.38 4.55 1.26
C ALA A 29 2.93 5.01 1.15
N LEU A 30 2.52 5.41 -0.06
CA LEU A 30 1.11 5.64 -0.39
C LEU A 30 0.54 4.40 -1.08
N VAL A 31 -0.39 3.75 -0.39
CA VAL A 31 -1.22 2.66 -0.92
C VAL A 31 -2.66 3.16 -1.04
N VAL A 32 -3.14 3.31 -2.27
CA VAL A 32 -4.54 3.69 -2.54
C VAL A 32 -5.36 2.44 -2.76
N LEU A 33 -6.41 2.20 -1.98
CA LEU A 33 -7.29 1.03 -2.09
C LEU A 33 -8.65 1.42 -2.68
N GLY A 34 -8.98 0.85 -3.85
CA GLY A 34 -10.35 0.90 -4.35
C GLY A 34 -11.29 0.06 -3.48
N LYS A 35 -12.61 0.21 -3.66
CA LYS A 35 -13.62 -0.46 -2.82
C LYS A 35 -13.38 -1.97 -2.63
N LYS A 36 -13.17 -2.71 -3.73
CA LYS A 36 -12.88 -4.15 -3.70
C LYS A 36 -11.54 -4.48 -3.02
N GLU A 37 -10.54 -3.63 -3.18
CA GLU A 37 -9.23 -3.83 -2.55
C GLU A 37 -9.32 -3.58 -1.04
N SER A 38 -10.10 -2.58 -0.60
CA SER A 38 -10.41 -2.34 0.81
C SER A 38 -11.10 -3.54 1.45
N GLU A 39 -12.06 -4.16 0.77
CA GLU A 39 -12.72 -5.39 1.22
C GLU A 39 -11.72 -6.55 1.37
N ASN A 40 -10.82 -6.76 0.41
CA ASN A 40 -9.77 -7.79 0.51
C ASN A 40 -8.84 -7.55 1.71
N VAL A 41 -8.45 -6.30 1.95
CA VAL A 41 -7.55 -5.92 3.05
C VAL A 41 -8.19 -6.18 4.41
N MET A 42 -9.52 -6.07 4.54
CA MET A 42 -10.21 -6.44 5.78
C MET A 42 -9.99 -7.91 6.17
N GLY A 43 -9.81 -8.81 5.19
CA GLY A 43 -9.54 -10.22 5.44
C GLY A 43 -8.16 -10.52 6.05
N ILE A 44 -7.20 -9.60 5.92
CA ILE A 44 -5.87 -9.71 6.52
C ILE A 44 -5.67 -8.75 7.70
N ARG A 45 -6.70 -8.00 8.11
CA ARG A 45 -6.57 -6.91 9.08
C ARG A 45 -5.84 -7.35 10.36
N GLU A 46 -6.20 -8.49 10.92
CA GLU A 46 -5.60 -8.99 12.17
C GLU A 46 -4.14 -9.46 12.04
N GLN A 47 -3.61 -9.57 10.82
CA GLN A 47 -2.20 -9.90 10.56
C GLN A 47 -1.32 -8.64 10.52
N LEU A 48 -1.93 -7.46 10.44
CA LEU A 48 -1.25 -6.17 10.36
C LEU A 48 -0.94 -5.62 11.75
N SER A 49 0.09 -4.79 11.84
CA SER A 49 0.41 -4.09 13.08
C SER A 49 -0.76 -3.21 13.58
N PRO A 50 -0.86 -2.94 14.89
CA PRO A 50 -1.89 -2.06 15.44
C PRO A 50 -1.97 -0.70 14.72
N SER A 51 -0.83 -0.07 14.44
CA SER A 51 -0.79 1.24 13.78
C SER A 51 -1.38 1.20 12.37
N THR A 52 -1.09 0.15 11.60
CA THR A 52 -1.68 -0.02 10.26
C THR A 52 -3.17 -0.34 10.33
N ARG A 53 -3.60 -1.16 11.31
CA ARG A 53 -5.03 -1.45 11.55
C ARG A 53 -5.81 -0.18 11.88
N ASP A 54 -5.26 0.68 12.73
CA ASP A 54 -5.87 1.94 13.13
C ASP A 54 -5.91 2.93 11.96
N LEU A 55 -4.85 3.00 11.16
CA LEU A 55 -4.82 3.80 9.94
C LEU A 55 -5.93 3.36 8.96
N ILE A 56 -6.10 2.05 8.73
CA ILE A 56 -7.16 1.52 7.86
C ILE A 56 -8.54 1.87 8.40
N GLY A 57 -8.76 1.75 9.72
CA GLY A 57 -10.03 2.03 10.38
C GLY A 57 -10.41 3.51 10.38
N SER A 58 -9.44 4.39 10.55
CA SER A 58 -9.63 5.85 10.61
C SER A 58 -9.65 6.53 9.24
N THR A 59 -9.10 5.91 8.21
CA THR A 59 -9.07 6.50 6.86
C THR A 59 -10.39 6.28 6.13
N ASN A 60 -11.03 7.35 5.67
CA ASN A 60 -12.28 7.28 4.90
C ASN A 60 -12.07 6.68 3.50
N GLN A 61 -13.09 5.96 3.02
CA GLN A 61 -13.16 5.55 1.61
C GLN A 61 -13.68 6.72 0.77
N LEU A 62 -12.86 7.25 -0.13
CA LEU A 62 -13.25 8.28 -1.10
C LEU A 62 -13.61 7.66 -2.46
N GLN A 63 -14.12 8.50 -3.37
CA GLN A 63 -14.46 8.10 -4.73
C GLN A 63 -13.27 7.52 -5.50
N ASP A 64 -12.07 8.07 -5.28
CA ASP A 64 -10.82 7.65 -5.93
C ASP A 64 -10.03 6.61 -5.12
N GLY A 65 -10.47 6.28 -3.91
CA GLY A 65 -9.90 5.23 -3.08
C GLY A 65 -9.83 5.58 -1.59
N LYS A 66 -9.34 4.63 -0.79
CA LYS A 66 -8.88 4.85 0.58
C LYS A 66 -7.37 5.05 0.53
N TRP A 67 -6.90 6.24 0.86
CA TRP A 67 -5.51 6.64 0.71
C TRP A 67 -4.73 6.38 2.00
N LEU A 68 -4.03 5.26 2.04
CA LEU A 68 -3.22 4.88 3.21
C LEU A 68 -1.81 5.45 3.05
N TRP A 69 -1.52 6.48 3.85
CA TRP A 69 -0.20 7.08 3.96
C TRP A 69 0.55 6.44 5.12
N ILE A 70 1.46 5.51 4.80
CA ILE A 70 2.20 4.73 5.78
C ILE A 70 3.62 5.26 5.83
N ARG A 71 3.96 5.98 6.89
CA ARG A 71 5.35 6.35 7.17
C ARG A 71 6.08 5.11 7.68
N VAL A 72 7.09 4.66 6.94
CA VAL A 72 7.91 3.49 7.25
C VAL A 72 9.18 3.94 7.95
N LEU A 73 9.32 3.51 9.20
CA LEU A 73 10.42 3.82 10.11
C LEU A 73 11.22 2.56 10.48
N ASP A 74 10.59 1.38 10.44
CA ASP A 74 11.17 0.11 10.85
C ASP A 74 10.64 -1.08 10.02
N PRO A 75 11.26 -2.26 10.13
CA PRO A 75 10.90 -3.43 9.32
C PRO A 75 9.46 -3.92 9.47
N SER A 76 8.76 -3.63 10.58
CA SER A 76 7.37 -4.07 10.76
C SER A 76 6.42 -3.38 9.77
N GLN A 77 6.59 -2.07 9.52
CA GLN A 77 5.76 -1.38 8.54
C GLN A 77 6.13 -1.78 7.10
N VAL A 78 7.37 -2.21 6.86
CA VAL A 78 7.74 -2.80 5.56
C VAL A 78 6.92 -4.07 5.31
N GLU A 79 6.75 -4.91 6.33
CA GLU A 79 5.97 -6.14 6.19
C GLU A 79 4.47 -5.86 6.02
N ASP A 80 3.92 -4.92 6.79
CA ASP A 80 2.54 -4.46 6.59
C ASP A 80 2.30 -3.95 5.16
N VAL A 81 3.21 -3.12 4.63
CA VAL A 81 3.12 -2.63 3.24
C VAL A 81 3.13 -3.80 2.27
N LYS A 82 4.00 -4.81 2.44
CA LYS A 82 4.00 -5.99 1.57
C LYS A 82 2.69 -6.75 1.62
N GLN A 83 2.15 -6.99 2.81
CA GLN A 83 0.87 -7.69 2.97
C GLN A 83 -0.27 -6.91 2.30
N LEU A 84 -0.32 -5.59 2.47
CA LEU A 84 -1.27 -4.72 1.78
C LEU A 84 -1.15 -4.83 0.26
N LEU A 85 0.07 -4.86 -0.30
CA LEU A 85 0.27 -5.00 -1.74
C LEU A 85 -0.18 -6.37 -2.26
N GLN A 86 0.03 -7.44 -1.51
CA GLN A 86 -0.43 -8.78 -1.85
C GLN A 86 -1.97 -8.86 -1.88
N ALA A 87 -2.63 -8.28 -0.87
CA ALA A 87 -4.10 -8.22 -0.79
C ALA A 87 -4.70 -7.29 -1.87
N LYS A 88 -4.04 -6.17 -2.14
CA LYS A 88 -4.43 -5.20 -3.19
C LYS A 88 -4.39 -5.86 -4.56
N ARG A 89 -3.31 -6.57 -4.88
CA ARG A 89 -3.15 -7.18 -6.19
C ARG A 89 -2.29 -8.43 -6.12
N LYS A 90 -2.94 -9.59 -6.25
CA LYS A 90 -2.29 -10.90 -6.29
C LYS A 90 -1.15 -10.91 -7.34
N PRO A 91 0.04 -11.43 -7.00
CA PRO A 91 1.07 -11.72 -7.99
C PRO A 91 0.49 -12.59 -9.10
N MET A 92 0.86 -12.31 -10.36
CA MET A 92 0.52 -13.27 -11.41
C MET A 92 1.43 -14.47 -11.17
N ALA A 93 0.89 -15.68 -11.09
CA ALA A 93 1.73 -16.86 -11.09
C ALA A 93 2.60 -16.77 -12.35
N ARG A 94 3.92 -16.97 -12.21
CA ARG A 94 4.76 -17.14 -13.40
C ARG A 94 4.15 -18.30 -14.16
N SER A 95 3.71 -18.06 -15.40
CA SER A 95 3.56 -19.15 -16.33
C SER A 95 4.95 -19.75 -16.46
N THR A 96 5.19 -20.90 -15.84
CA THR A 96 6.35 -21.71 -16.16
C THR A 96 6.17 -22.08 -17.62
N GLY A 97 6.83 -21.34 -18.52
CA GLY A 97 6.92 -21.71 -19.92
C GLY A 97 7.64 -23.05 -19.96
N ALA A 98 6.92 -24.08 -20.37
CA ALA A 98 7.50 -25.30 -20.90
C ALA A 98 8.15 -25.01 -22.26
#